data_AF-W2SPP7-F1
#
_entry.id   AF-W2SPP7-F1
#
_cell.length_a   1.000
_cell.length_b   1.000
_cell.length_c   1.000
_cell.angle_alpha   90.00
_cell.angle_beta   90.00
_cell.angle_gamma   90.00
#
_symmetry.space_group_name_H-M   'P 1'
#
loop_
_entity.id
_entity.type
_entity.pdbx_description
1 polymer ?
#
loop_
_entity_poly.entity_id
_entity_poly.type
_entity_poly.pdbx_seq_one_letter_code
_entity_poly.pdbx_strand_id
1 'polypeptide(L)'
;MSGSKDEIRGFSKGKVVNARWRIVGKLGEGGMGAVYKVEDKNRKKFLAAMKVEDDEIEGGVIKLEVFILQKLQPMKDTIRLYDFGKRKKYR
;
A
#
# COMPACT_ATOMS: atom_id res chain seq x y z
N MET A 1 20.71 -5.22 -14.51
CA MET A 1 20.31 -6.02 -13.32
C MET A 1 18.84 -5.73 -13.06
N SER A 2 17.97 -6.55 -13.64
CA SER A 2 16.53 -6.42 -13.56
C SER A 2 16.06 -6.85 -12.17
N GLY A 3 15.75 -5.88 -11.31
CA GLY A 3 14.89 -6.15 -10.16
C GLY A 3 13.57 -6.69 -10.70
N SER A 4 13.21 -7.89 -10.28
CA SER A 4 12.13 -8.71 -10.82
C SER A 4 10.81 -7.93 -10.83
N LYS A 5 10.27 -7.69 -12.04
CA LYS A 5 8.99 -6.99 -12.29
C LYS A 5 7.80 -7.55 -11.49
N ASP A 6 7.89 -8.78 -11.02
CA ASP A 6 6.84 -9.50 -10.30
C ASP A 6 6.76 -9.23 -8.79
N GLU A 7 7.77 -8.61 -8.16
CA GLU A 7 7.82 -8.51 -6.68
C GLU A 7 6.96 -7.39 -6.07
N ILE A 8 6.68 -6.32 -6.81
CA ILE A 8 5.99 -5.13 -6.27
C ILE A 8 4.47 -5.38 -6.13
N ARG A 9 3.88 -6.07 -7.11
CA ARG A 9 2.46 -6.50 -7.14
C ARG A 9 2.25 -7.93 -6.64
N GLY A 10 3.32 -8.58 -6.18
CA GLY A 10 3.33 -9.98 -5.78
C GLY A 10 3.60 -10.18 -4.29
N PHE A 11 3.16 -9.28 -3.41
CA PHE A 11 3.42 -9.50 -1.99
C PHE A 11 2.77 -10.80 -1.50
N SER A 12 3.61 -11.71 -1.01
CA SER A 12 3.18 -12.96 -0.42
C SER A 12 2.50 -12.73 0.92
N LYS A 13 1.50 -13.58 1.23
CA LYS A 13 0.87 -13.61 2.54
C LYS A 13 1.93 -13.78 3.63
N GLY A 14 1.87 -12.95 4.66
CA GLY A 14 2.84 -12.93 5.75
C GLY A 14 4.01 -11.97 5.55
N LYS A 15 4.27 -11.44 4.34
CA LYS A 15 5.27 -10.37 4.15
C LYS A 15 4.93 -9.18 5.05
N VAL A 16 5.97 -8.60 5.67
CA VAL A 16 5.82 -7.40 6.51
C VAL A 16 6.38 -6.18 5.77
N VAL A 17 5.52 -5.19 5.56
CA VAL A 17 5.85 -3.91 4.95
C VAL A 17 6.01 -2.85 6.05
N ASN A 18 7.06 -2.03 5.91
CA ASN A 18 7.43 -0.97 6.86
C ASN A 18 7.52 -1.45 8.33
N ALA A 19 8.00 -2.69 8.55
CA ALA A 19 8.07 -3.37 9.85
C ALA A 19 6.72 -3.54 10.62
N ARG A 20 5.61 -3.03 10.07
CA ARG A 20 4.32 -2.86 10.73
C ARG A 20 3.18 -3.59 10.04
N TRP A 21 3.07 -3.49 8.72
CA TRP A 21 1.91 -3.96 7.97
C TRP A 21 2.14 -5.37 7.44
N ARG A 22 1.47 -6.35 8.04
CA ARG A 22 1.56 -7.75 7.61
C ARG A 22 0.51 -8.04 6.53
N ILE A 23 0.92 -8.55 5.38
CA ILE A 23 -0.01 -8.96 4.31
C ILE A 23 -0.87 -10.13 4.77
N VAL A 24 -2.19 -9.96 4.71
CA VAL A 24 -3.18 -11.01 4.96
C VAL A 24 -3.63 -11.66 3.65
N GLY A 25 -3.79 -10.87 2.58
CA GLY A 25 -4.15 -11.33 1.25
C GLY A 25 -4.37 -10.17 0.27
N LYS A 26 -4.39 -10.46 -1.04
CA LYS A 26 -4.71 -9.48 -2.09
C LYS A 26 -6.23 -9.25 -2.13
N LEU A 27 -6.65 -7.99 -2.16
CA LEU A 27 -8.06 -7.59 -2.30
C LEU A 27 -8.44 -7.32 -3.74
N GLY A 28 -7.50 -6.82 -4.55
CA GLY A 28 -7.71 -6.56 -5.97
C GLY A 28 -6.46 -6.02 -6.65
N GLU A 29 -6.46 -6.05 -7.97
CA GLU A 29 -5.38 -5.55 -8.82
C GLU A 29 -5.96 -4.95 -10.10
N GLY A 30 -5.32 -3.91 -10.61
CA GLY A 30 -5.64 -3.29 -11.90
C GLY A 30 -4.41 -2.60 -12.49
N GLY A 31 -4.62 -1.80 -13.55
CA GLY A 31 -3.53 -1.11 -14.26
C GLY A 31 -2.67 -0.22 -13.35
N MET A 32 -3.29 0.45 -12.39
CA MET A 32 -2.65 1.40 -11.46
C MET A 32 -1.96 0.73 -10.26
N GLY A 33 -2.00 -0.60 -10.12
CA GLY A 33 -1.35 -1.33 -9.03
C GLY A 33 -2.27 -2.32 -8.31
N ALA A 34 -1.93 -2.66 -7.07
CA ALA A 34 -2.61 -3.68 -6.29
C ALA A 34 -3.00 -3.18 -4.89
N VAL A 35 -4.11 -3.72 -4.37
CA VAL A 35 -4.60 -3.44 -3.02
C VAL A 35 -4.56 -4.72 -2.20
N TYR A 36 -4.04 -4.64 -0.99
CA TYR A 36 -3.90 -5.76 -0.06
C TYR A 36 -4.65 -5.50 1.22
N LYS A 37 -5.23 -6.56 1.78
CA LYS A 37 -5.65 -6.61 3.17
C LYS A 37 -4.39 -6.77 4.01
N VAL A 38 -4.21 -5.90 4.99
CA VAL A 38 -3.08 -5.93 5.92
C VAL A 38 -3.55 -5.89 7.37
N GLU A 39 -2.74 -6.45 8.25
CA GLU A 39 -2.89 -6.34 9.70
C GLU A 39 -1.81 -5.43 10.27
N ASP A 40 -2.20 -4.54 11.18
CA ASP A 40 -1.26 -3.69 11.93
C ASP A 40 -0.62 -4.51 13.06
N LYS A 41 0.68 -4.76 13.00
CA LYS A 41 1.41 -5.46 14.06
C LYS A 41 1.46 -4.69 15.38
N ASN A 42 1.23 -3.37 15.35
CA ASN A 42 1.29 -2.52 16.53
C ASN A 42 -0.08 -2.39 17.22
N ARG A 43 -1.17 -2.78 16.54
CA ARG A 43 -2.56 -2.67 17.05
C ARG A 43 -3.28 -4.00 16.92
N LYS A 44 -3.67 -4.60 18.04
CA LYS A 44 -4.34 -5.91 18.05
C LYS A 44 -5.64 -5.87 17.22
N LYS A 45 -5.83 -6.91 16.38
CA LYS A 45 -7.02 -7.13 15.54
C LYS A 45 -7.35 -5.96 14.61
N PHE A 46 -6.36 -5.15 14.25
CA PHE A 46 -6.57 -4.00 13.39
C PHE A 46 -6.24 -4.36 11.94
N LEU A 47 -7.24 -4.26 11.07
CA LEU A 47 -7.12 -4.55 9.64
C LEU A 47 -7.25 -3.25 8.83
N ALA A 48 -6.48 -3.16 7.75
CA ALA A 48 -6.52 -2.04 6.81
C ALA A 48 -6.38 -2.53 5.37
N ALA A 49 -6.64 -1.62 4.43
CA ALA A 49 -6.29 -1.77 3.03
C ALA A 49 -4.99 -1.01 2.74
N MET A 50 -4.05 -1.65 2.04
CA MET A 50 -2.79 -1.05 1.60
C MET A 50 -2.71 -1.11 0.08
N LYS A 51 -2.68 0.06 -0.57
CA LYS A 51 -2.47 0.19 -2.00
C LYS A 51 -0.97 0.32 -2.30
N VAL A 52 -0.53 -0.30 -3.39
CA VAL A 52 0.87 -0.32 -3.85
C VAL A 52 0.87 -0.08 -5.35
N GLU A 53 1.73 0.83 -5.81
CA GLU A 53 1.97 1.12 -7.23
C GLU A 53 3.46 0.88 -7.55
N ASP A 54 3.78 0.52 -8.79
CA ASP A 54 5.17 0.36 -9.22
C ASP A 54 5.77 1.73 -9.58
N ASP A 55 7.07 1.90 -9.33
CA ASP A 55 7.80 3.12 -9.64
C ASP A 55 7.92 3.40 -11.15
N GLU A 56 7.72 2.39 -12.00
CA GLU A 56 7.83 2.46 -13.46
C GLU A 56 6.49 2.77 -14.16
N ILE A 57 5.38 2.90 -13.42
CA ILE A 57 4.11 3.31 -14.01
C ILE A 57 4.22 4.79 -14.37
N GLU A 58 4.42 5.06 -15.65
CA GLU A 58 4.29 6.40 -16.21
C GLU A 58 2.87 6.92 -15.91
N GLY A 59 2.77 7.96 -15.09
CA GLY A 59 1.48 8.46 -14.59
C GLY A 59 1.00 7.89 -13.25
N GLY A 60 1.87 7.30 -12.44
CA GLY A 60 1.53 6.89 -11.06
C GLY A 60 0.89 8.04 -10.24
N VAL A 61 -0.26 7.78 -9.63
CA VAL A 61 -1.09 8.79 -8.96
C VAL A 61 -1.08 8.67 -7.45
N ILE A 62 -0.43 7.65 -6.86
CA ILE A 62 -0.45 7.43 -5.41
C ILE A 62 0.01 8.65 -4.59
N LYS A 63 0.96 9.44 -5.11
CA LYS A 63 1.40 10.68 -4.45
C LYS A 63 0.26 11.72 -4.38
N LEU A 64 -0.53 11.84 -5.45
CA LEU A 64 -1.70 12.71 -5.50
C LEU A 64 -2.85 12.14 -4.63
N GLU A 65 -3.08 10.83 -4.67
CA GLU A 65 -4.08 10.17 -3.82
C GLU A 65 -3.81 10.40 -2.33
N VAL A 66 -2.55 10.24 -1.90
CA VAL A 66 -2.12 10.54 -0.53
C VAL A 66 -2.38 12.00 -0.18
N PHE A 67 -2.01 12.93 -1.07
CA PHE A 67 -2.21 14.36 -0.85
C PHE A 67 -3.70 14.73 -0.70
N ILE A 68 -4.56 14.17 -1.55
CA ILE A 68 -6.01 14.38 -1.46
C ILE A 68 -6.54 13.78 -0.17
N LEU A 69 -6.20 12.53 0.16
CA LEU A 69 -6.66 11.88 1.39
C LEU A 69 -6.24 12.64 2.65
N GLN A 70 -5.03 13.22 2.68
CA GLN A 70 -4.58 14.09 3.79
C GLN A 70 -5.51 15.30 3.97
N LYS A 71 -5.90 15.95 2.87
CA LYS A 71 -6.83 17.09 2.91
C LYS A 71 -8.24 16.69 3.34
N LEU A 72 -8.67 15.47 3.01
CA LEU A 72 -10.00 14.98 3.36
C LEU A 72 -10.08 14.40 4.79
N GLN A 73 -8.99 14.26 5.54
CA GLN A 73 -9.02 13.70 6.91
C GLN A 73 -9.98 14.40 7.90
N PRO A 74 -10.23 15.72 7.80
CA PRO A 74 -11.22 16.39 8.65
C PRO A 74 -12.68 16.07 8.28
N MET A 75 -12.94 15.53 7.08
CA MET A 75 -14.29 15.31 6.57
C MET A 75 -14.90 14.02 7.14
N LYS A 76 -16.21 14.09 7.44
CA LYS A 76 -16.99 12.91 7.81
C LYS A 76 -17.06 11.94 6.62
N ASP A 77 -17.23 10.65 6.92
CA ASP A 77 -17.48 9.59 5.94
C ASP A 77 -16.37 9.42 4.88
N THR A 78 -15.16 9.87 5.20
CA THR A 78 -13.96 9.67 4.37
C THR A 78 -13.05 8.60 4.96
N ILE A 79 -12.34 7.88 4.09
CA ILE A 79 -11.34 6.89 4.47
C ILE A 79 -10.21 7.55 5.28
N ARG A 80 -9.85 6.93 6.40
CA ARG A 80 -8.73 7.38 7.23
C ARG A 80 -7.40 6.92 6.63
N LEU A 81 -6.47 7.86 6.48
CA LEU A 81 -5.11 7.56 6.07
C LEU A 81 -4.29 7.15 7.30
N TYR A 82 -3.80 5.91 7.33
CA TYR A 82 -3.04 5.39 8.48
C TYR A 82 -1.52 5.43 8.31
N ASP A 83 -1.04 5.34 7.07
CA ASP A 83 0.37 5.33 6.71
C ASP A 83 0.52 5.62 5.21
N PHE A 84 1.67 6.10 4.79
CA PHE A 84 2.06 6.27 3.39
C PHE A 84 3.58 6.35 3.27
N GLY A 85 4.13 5.95 2.13
CA GLY A 85 5.56 6.06 1.92
C GLY A 85 6.01 5.54 0.57
N LYS A 86 7.26 5.85 0.23
CA LYS A 86 7.97 5.31 -0.92
C LYS A 86 9.15 4.49 -0.42
N ARG A 87 9.34 3.28 -0.95
CA ARG A 87 10.53 2.46 -0.63
C ARG A 87 11.64 2.73 -1.66
N LYS A 88 12.89 2.85 -1.19
CA LYS A 88 14.06 3.07 -2.05
C LYS A 88 14.65 1.80 -2.67
N LYS A 89 14.41 0.60 -2.11
CA LYS A 89 14.84 -0.72 -2.63
C LYS A 89 14.17 -1.86 -1.86
N TYR A 90 13.89 -2.98 -2.54
CA TYR A 90 13.40 -4.22 -1.94
C TYR A 90 14.57 -5.00 -1.30
N ARG A 91 14.35 -5.55 -0.11
CA ARG A 91 15.16 -6.61 0.51
C ARG A 91 14.22 -7.71 0.99
#